data_AF-B0CUV7-F1
#
_entry.id   AF-B0CUV7-F1
#
_cell.length_a   1.000
_cell.length_b   1.000
_cell.length_c   1.000
_cell.angle_alpha   90.00
_cell.angle_beta   90.00
_cell.angle_gamma   90.00
#
_symmetry.space_group_name_H-M   'P 1'
#
loop_
_entity.id
_entity.type
_entity.pdbx_description
1 polymer ?
#
loop_
_entity_poly.entity_id
_entity_poly.type
_entity_poly.pdbx_seq_one_letter_code
_entity_poly.pdbx_strand_id
1 'polypeptide(L)'
;ANQNESTVKTLKLGMFLPTIISLVLRALFRRSSLPPSKGSLAIYIVTFFPAFFLSNYLVKIGTTRRDPTTGTLISYGEDLHQPGVTEWCFDILYVTWACQIGSGVFGEWFWWLYMVIPLYAVFK
;
A
#
# COMPACT_ATOMS: atom_id res chain seq x y z
N ALA A 1 -8.09 20.11 1.03
CA ALA A 1 -8.66 19.42 2.21
C ALA A 1 -9.41 18.14 1.83
N ASN A 2 -10.52 18.22 1.09
CA ASN A 2 -11.32 17.03 0.72
C ASN A 2 -10.52 15.94 -0.02
N GLN A 3 -9.57 16.31 -0.88
CA GLN A 3 -8.73 15.36 -1.61
C GLN A 3 -7.81 14.54 -0.68
N ASN A 4 -7.16 15.18 0.30
CA ASN A 4 -6.34 14.46 1.29
C ASN A 4 -7.19 13.49 2.11
N GLU A 5 -8.39 13.91 2.52
CA GLU A 5 -9.30 13.05 3.28
C GLU A 5 -9.73 11.81 2.48
N SER A 6 -9.97 11.94 1.18
CA SER A 6 -10.23 10.78 0.31
C SER A 6 -9.00 9.88 0.18
N THR A 7 -7.81 10.45 0.01
CA THR A 7 -6.56 9.67 -0.13
C THR A 7 -6.23 8.93 1.16
N VAL A 8 -6.41 9.56 2.32
CA VAL A 8 -6.24 8.92 3.64
C VAL A 8 -7.21 7.75 3.82
N LYS A 9 -8.46 7.88 3.37
CA LYS A 9 -9.42 6.75 3.39
C LYS A 9 -8.93 5.60 2.51
N THR A 10 -8.46 5.89 1.30
CA THR A 10 -7.89 4.89 0.38
C THR A 10 -6.67 4.20 0.99
N LEU A 11 -5.76 4.94 1.64
CA LEU A 11 -4.58 4.39 2.31
C LEU A 11 -4.94 3.44 3.45
N LYS A 12 -5.91 3.82 4.29
CA LYS A 12 -6.42 2.97 5.38
C LYS A 12 -7.05 1.69 4.84
N LEU A 13 -7.83 1.81 3.77
CA LEU A 13 -8.48 0.67 3.12
C LEU A 13 -7.43 -0.26 2.46
N GLY A 14 -6.45 0.33 1.78
CA GLY A 14 -5.37 -0.35 1.08
C GLY A 14 -4.37 -1.09 1.99
N MET A 15 -4.42 -0.91 3.31
CA MET A 15 -3.63 -1.72 4.24
C MET A 15 -4.13 -3.16 4.35
N PHE A 16 -5.43 -3.39 4.15
CA PHE A 16 -6.07 -4.69 4.39
C PHE A 16 -6.66 -5.29 3.12
N LEU A 17 -7.21 -4.47 2.23
CA LEU A 17 -7.87 -4.94 1.02
C LEU A 17 -6.98 -5.80 0.12
N PRO A 18 -5.74 -5.39 -0.22
CA PRO A 18 -4.90 -6.16 -1.12
C PRO A 18 -4.59 -7.57 -0.59
N THR A 19 -4.35 -7.69 0.72
CA THR A 19 -4.15 -8.98 1.39
C THR A 19 -5.40 -9.85 1.34
N ILE A 20 -6.56 -9.29 1.68
CA ILE A 20 -7.84 -10.03 1.66
C ILE A 20 -8.18 -10.47 0.22
N ILE A 21 -8.08 -9.55 -0.74
CA ILE A 21 -8.33 -9.82 -2.16
C ILE A 21 -7.37 -10.89 -2.66
N SER A 22 -6.08 -10.80 -2.34
CA SER A 22 -5.10 -11.82 -2.72
C SER A 22 -5.47 -13.20 -2.18
N LEU A 23 -5.83 -13.31 -0.89
CA LEU A 23 -6.25 -14.57 -0.29
C LEU A 23 -7.51 -15.15 -0.95
N VAL A 24 -8.51 -14.31 -1.22
CA VAL A 24 -9.74 -14.71 -1.92
C VAL A 24 -9.43 -15.20 -3.33
N LEU A 25 -8.61 -14.46 -4.09
CA LEU A 25 -8.23 -14.82 -5.46
C LEU A 25 -7.43 -16.13 -5.47
N ARG A 26 -6.52 -16.33 -4.51
CA ARG A 26 -5.79 -17.60 -4.36
C ARG A 26 -6.74 -18.76 -4.03
N ALA A 27 -7.70 -18.54 -3.15
CA ALA A 27 -8.71 -19.56 -2.81
C ALA A 27 -9.67 -19.86 -3.97
N LEU A 28 -9.91 -18.92 -4.89
CA LEU A 28 -10.77 -19.13 -6.05
C LEU A 28 -10.01 -19.81 -7.21
N PHE A 29 -8.84 -19.30 -7.57
CA PHE A 29 -8.10 -19.72 -8.75
C PHE A 29 -7.02 -20.80 -8.48
N ARG A 30 -6.56 -20.95 -7.23
CA ARG A 30 -5.43 -21.83 -6.86
C ARG A 30 -5.68 -22.64 -5.59
N ARG A 31 -6.86 -23.27 -5.50
CA ARG A 31 -7.27 -24.12 -4.37
C ARG A 31 -6.24 -25.20 -4.00
N SER A 32 -5.50 -25.74 -4.97
CA SER A 32 -4.48 -26.78 -4.79
C SER A 32 -3.10 -26.26 -4.35
N SER A 33 -2.86 -24.95 -4.33
CA SER A 33 -1.59 -24.33 -3.88
C SER A 33 -1.73 -23.63 -2.52
N LEU A 34 -2.65 -24.10 -1.68
CA LEU A 34 -2.71 -23.73 -0.27
C LEU A 34 -1.99 -24.83 0.53
N PRO A 35 -0.96 -24.51 1.33
CA PRO A 35 -0.45 -23.18 1.71
C PRO A 35 0.57 -22.57 0.72
N PRO A 36 0.79 -21.24 0.79
CA PRO A 36 1.89 -20.58 0.07
C PRO A 36 3.23 -21.27 0.31
N SER A 37 4.13 -21.25 -0.67
CA SER A 37 5.53 -21.60 -0.42
C SER A 37 6.09 -20.70 0.70
N LYS A 38 6.98 -21.25 1.53
CA LYS A 38 7.64 -20.51 2.62
C LYS A 38 8.33 -19.24 2.09
N GLY A 39 8.86 -19.30 0.87
CA GLY A 39 9.46 -18.14 0.20
C GLY A 39 8.46 -17.04 -0.15
N SER A 40 7.28 -17.41 -0.67
CA SER A 40 6.23 -16.44 -0.94
C SER A 40 5.71 -15.78 0.34
N LEU A 41 5.50 -16.55 1.41
CA LEU A 41 5.14 -16.00 2.72
C LEU A 41 6.18 -15.00 3.24
N ALA A 42 7.48 -15.31 3.10
CA ALA A 42 8.54 -14.39 3.48
C ALA A 42 8.47 -13.07 2.70
N ILE A 43 8.25 -13.13 1.37
CA ILE A 43 8.11 -11.93 0.53
C ILE A 43 6.87 -11.11 0.95
N TYR A 44 5.74 -11.75 1.24
CA TYR A 44 4.55 -11.07 1.76
C TYR A 44 4.84 -10.33 3.06
N ILE A 45 5.51 -10.98 4.02
CA ILE A 45 5.86 -10.36 5.31
C ILE A 45 6.83 -9.20 5.11
N VAL A 46 7.90 -9.41 4.34
CA VAL A 46 8.94 -8.40 4.11
C VAL A 46 8.38 -7.17 3.40
N THR A 47 7.49 -7.34 2.43
CA THR A 47 6.87 -6.20 1.71
C THR A 47 5.75 -5.54 2.50
N PHE A 48 5.10 -6.27 3.42
CA PHE A 48 4.07 -5.71 4.29
C PHE A 48 4.65 -4.67 5.26
N PHE A 49 5.84 -4.88 5.83
CA PHE A 49 6.42 -3.92 6.79
C PHE A 49 6.63 -2.52 6.20
N PRO A 50 7.35 -2.33 5.08
CA PRO A 50 7.50 -1.02 4.44
C PRO A 50 6.16 -0.40 4.06
N ALA A 51 5.23 -1.19 3.49
CA ALA A 51 3.92 -0.70 3.12
C ALA A 51 3.11 -0.24 4.34
N PHE A 52 3.20 -0.96 5.46
CA PHE A 52 2.58 -0.58 6.72
C PHE A 52 3.15 0.74 7.24
N PHE A 53 4.48 0.88 7.31
CA PHE A 53 5.12 2.10 7.78
C PHE A 53 4.81 3.31 6.90
N LEU A 54 4.91 3.15 5.57
CA LEU A 54 4.63 4.22 4.61
C LEU A 54 3.17 4.66 4.65
N SER A 55 2.22 3.71 4.70
CA SER A 55 0.80 4.05 4.81
C SER A 55 0.51 4.82 6.10
N ASN A 56 1.03 4.37 7.24
CA ASN A 56 0.86 5.08 8.52
C ASN A 56 1.49 6.47 8.50
N TYR A 57 2.67 6.62 7.89
CA TYR A 57 3.33 7.91 7.72
C TYR A 57 2.49 8.86 6.87
N LEU A 58 2.03 8.44 5.69
CA LEU A 58 1.18 9.24 4.80
C LEU A 58 -0.16 9.59 5.44
N VAL A 59 -0.80 8.64 6.14
CA VAL A 59 -2.02 8.92 6.90
C VAL A 59 -1.78 9.98 7.97
N LYS A 60 -0.65 9.91 8.69
CA LYS A 60 -0.33 10.86 9.77
C LYS A 60 -0.12 12.29 9.25
N ILE A 61 0.60 12.45 8.13
CA ILE A 61 0.88 13.79 7.57
C ILE A 61 -0.32 14.36 6.81
N GLY A 62 -1.12 13.53 6.15
CA GLY A 62 -2.27 13.97 5.35
C GLY A 62 -3.59 14.13 6.12
N THR A 63 -3.66 13.68 7.38
CA THR A 63 -4.89 13.80 8.18
C THR A 63 -5.08 15.23 8.69
N THR A 64 -6.28 15.79 8.45
CA THR A 64 -6.70 17.09 8.98
C THR A 64 -6.77 17.03 10.51
N ARG A 65 -6.16 18.01 11.19
CA ARG A 65 -6.20 18.14 12.66
C ARG A 65 -7.19 19.22 13.04
N ARG A 66 -8.14 18.88 13.91
CA ARG A 66 -9.10 19.80 14.50
C ARG A 66 -8.97 19.77 16.02
N ASP A 67 -9.23 20.91 16.63
CA ASP A 67 -9.31 21.05 18.07
C ASP A 67 -10.49 20.22 18.60
N PRO A 68 -10.26 19.29 19.54
CA PRO A 68 -11.31 18.41 20.06
C PRO A 68 -12.36 19.15 20.92
N THR A 69 -12.04 20.33 21.44
CA THR A 69 -12.92 21.12 22.31
C THR A 69 -13.66 22.21 21.54
N THR A 70 -12.99 22.89 20.61
CA THR A 70 -13.58 24.02 19.86
C THR A 70 -14.04 23.64 18.46
N GLY A 71 -13.62 22.48 17.93
CA GLY A 71 -13.89 22.05 16.55
C GLY A 71 -13.12 22.88 15.50
N THR A 72 -12.34 23.86 15.92
CA THR A 72 -11.55 24.74 15.06
C THR A 72 -10.50 23.93 14.32
N LEU A 73 -10.31 24.23 13.04
CA LEU A 73 -9.27 23.57 12.26
C LEU A 73 -7.89 24.06 12.69
N ILE A 74 -7.03 23.14 13.12
CA ILE A 74 -5.65 23.41 13.53
C ILE A 74 -4.71 23.30 12.33
N SER A 75 -4.89 22.28 11.51
CA SER A 75 -4.07 22.07 10.30
C SER A 75 -4.82 21.25 9.25
N TYR A 76 -4.61 21.59 7.98
CA TYR A 76 -5.15 20.87 6.83
C TYR A 76 -4.39 19.57 6.51
N GLY A 77 -3.26 19.31 7.18
CA GLY A 77 -2.30 18.26 6.81
C GLY A 77 -1.42 18.68 5.61
N GLU A 78 -0.37 17.92 5.36
CA GLU A 78 0.50 18.08 4.18
C GLU A 78 -0.23 17.63 2.91
N ASP A 79 0.12 18.23 1.76
CA ASP A 79 -0.44 17.82 0.48
C ASP A 79 0.07 16.42 0.09
N LEU A 80 -0.85 15.46 0.03
CA LEU A 80 -0.50 14.09 -0.35
C LEU A 80 -0.25 13.94 -1.86
N HIS A 81 -0.53 14.96 -2.67
CA HIS A 81 -0.22 14.94 -4.11
C HIS A 81 1.04 15.73 -4.46
N GLN A 82 1.82 16.16 -3.45
CA GLN A 82 3.06 16.87 -3.71
C GLN A 82 4.09 15.97 -4.41
N PRO A 83 4.81 16.48 -5.41
CA PRO A 83 5.88 15.72 -6.06
C PRO A 83 7.05 15.48 -5.11
N GLY A 84 7.89 14.49 -5.43
CA GLY A 84 9.04 14.13 -4.63
C GLY A 84 8.75 12.98 -3.68
N VAL A 85 9.15 13.07 -2.40
CA VAL A 85 9.13 11.91 -1.48
C VAL A 85 7.74 11.30 -1.32
N THR A 86 6.69 12.13 -1.27
CA THR A 86 5.31 11.65 -1.17
C THR A 86 4.90 10.80 -2.36
N GLU A 87 5.21 11.24 -3.59
CA GLU A 87 4.99 10.48 -4.83
C GLU A 87 5.68 9.11 -4.77
N TRP A 88 6.95 9.07 -4.38
CA TRP A 88 7.70 7.81 -4.21
C TRP A 88 7.06 6.86 -3.19
N CYS A 89 6.53 7.38 -2.08
CA CYS A 89 5.81 6.57 -1.10
C CYS A 89 4.56 5.93 -1.71
N PHE A 90 3.80 6.67 -2.53
CA PHE A 90 2.63 6.14 -3.23
C PHE A 90 3.00 5.10 -4.27
N ASP A 91 4.06 5.30 -5.04
CA ASP A 91 4.54 4.31 -6.02
C ASP A 91 4.86 2.98 -5.35
N ILE A 92 5.60 3.01 -4.24
CA ILE A 92 5.93 1.80 -3.48
C ILE A 92 4.65 1.12 -2.99
N LEU A 93 3.69 1.87 -2.44
CA LEU A 93 2.43 1.31 -1.92
C LEU A 93 1.61 0.66 -3.04
N TYR A 94 1.38 1.38 -4.14
CA TYR A 94 0.56 0.88 -5.24
C TYR A 94 1.19 -0.31 -5.94
N VAL A 95 2.51 -0.31 -6.16
CA VAL A 95 3.22 -1.47 -6.70
C VAL A 95 3.15 -2.65 -5.73
N THR A 96 3.27 -2.42 -4.42
CA THR A 96 3.13 -3.48 -3.42
C THR A 96 1.73 -4.10 -3.46
N TRP A 97 0.68 -3.28 -3.49
CA TRP A 97 -0.70 -3.75 -3.55
C TRP A 97 -0.98 -4.52 -4.84
N ALA A 98 -0.49 -4.02 -5.97
CA ALA A 98 -0.58 -4.71 -7.25
C ALA A 98 0.13 -6.07 -7.21
N CYS A 99 1.33 -6.16 -6.63
CA CYS A 99 2.07 -7.42 -6.48
C CYS A 99 1.34 -8.42 -5.58
N GLN A 100 0.76 -7.95 -4.46
CA GLN A 100 -0.01 -8.80 -3.56
C GLN A 100 -1.26 -9.37 -4.27
N ILE A 101 -2.08 -8.51 -4.88
CA ILE A 101 -3.29 -8.95 -5.60
C ILE A 101 -2.93 -9.85 -6.79
N GLY A 102 -1.98 -9.41 -7.61
CA GLY A 102 -1.56 -10.11 -8.82
C GLY A 102 -0.92 -11.46 -8.53
N SER A 103 -0.13 -11.60 -7.47
CA SER A 103 0.40 -12.91 -7.08
C SER A 103 -0.67 -13.88 -6.54
N GLY A 104 -1.81 -13.37 -6.06
CA GLY A 104 -2.99 -14.17 -5.75
C GLY A 104 -3.59 -14.83 -7.00
N VAL A 105 -3.59 -14.12 -8.14
CA VAL A 105 -4.12 -14.61 -9.43
C VAL A 105 -3.08 -15.42 -10.21
N PHE A 106 -1.92 -14.80 -10.45
CA PHE A 106 -0.89 -15.27 -11.37
C PHE A 106 0.21 -16.11 -10.70
N GLY A 107 0.28 -16.12 -9.36
CA GLY A 107 1.23 -16.91 -8.59
C GLY A 107 2.52 -16.15 -8.28
N GLU A 108 3.52 -16.88 -7.81
CA GLU A 108 4.72 -16.29 -7.19
C GLU A 108 5.61 -15.53 -8.18
N TRP A 109 5.58 -15.90 -9.47
CA TRP A 109 6.35 -15.18 -10.49
C TRP A 109 5.92 -13.71 -10.64
N PHE A 110 4.69 -13.35 -10.25
CA PHE A 110 4.23 -11.97 -10.34
C PHE A 110 5.00 -11.01 -9.43
N TRP A 111 5.69 -11.53 -8.40
CA TRP A 111 6.58 -10.73 -7.54
C TRP A 111 7.77 -10.15 -8.29
N TRP A 112 8.13 -10.65 -9.48
CA TRP A 112 9.12 -10.00 -10.34
C TRP A 112 8.73 -8.58 -10.73
N LEU A 113 7.43 -8.24 -10.75
CA LEU A 113 6.95 -6.88 -10.99
C LEU A 113 7.43 -5.91 -9.91
N TYR A 114 7.71 -6.40 -8.70
CA TYR A 114 8.25 -5.58 -7.60
C TYR A 114 9.62 -4.98 -7.94
N MET A 115 10.37 -5.57 -8.88
CA MET A 115 11.64 -5.03 -9.39
C MET A 115 11.49 -3.71 -10.15
N VAL A 116 10.27 -3.32 -10.52
CA VAL A 116 9.99 -2.00 -11.12
C VAL A 116 10.40 -0.87 -10.17
N ILE A 117 10.25 -1.06 -8.85
CA ILE A 117 10.63 -0.04 -7.84
C ILE A 117 12.13 0.28 -7.91
N PRO A 118 13.07 -0.67 -7.71
CA PRO A 118 14.49 -0.37 -7.80
C PRO A 118 14.92 0.03 -9.21
N LEU A 119 14.28 -0.51 -10.26
CA LEU A 119 14.58 -0.13 -11.64
C LEU A 119 14.28 1.36 -11.87
N TYR A 120 13.11 1.82 -11.43
CA TYR A 120 12.74 3.23 -11.51
C TYR A 120 13.65 4.12 -10.66
N ALA A 121 14.06 3.65 -9.48
CA ALA A 121 15.04 4.34 -8.63
C ALA A 121 16.43 4.52 -9.28
N VAL A 122 16.82 3.65 -10.20
CA VAL A 122 18.10 3.76 -10.93
C VAL A 122 17.99 4.68 -12.14
N PHE A 123 16.83 4.76 -12.80
CA PHE A 123 16.64 5.52 -14.04
C PHE A 123 16.13 6.95 -13.84
N LYS A 124 15.57 7.30 -12.68
CA LYS A 124 15.07 8.65 -12.36
C LYS A 124 16.16 9.48 -11.68
#